data_AF-A0A518DJF7-F1
#
_entry.id   AF-A0A518DJF7-F1
#
_cell.length_a   1.000
_cell.length_b   1.000
_cell.length_c   1.000
_cell.angle_alpha   90.00
_cell.angle_beta   90.00
_cell.angle_gamma   90.00
#
_symmetry.space_group_name_H-M   'P 1'
#
loop_
_entity.id
_entity.type
_entity.pdbx_description
1 polymer ?
#
loop_
_entity_poly.entity_id
_entity_poly.type
_entity_poly.pdbx_seq_one_letter_code
_entity_poly.pdbx_strand_id
1 'polypeptide(L)'
;MNLDATHIAIRERSFSEILDLALRVGVRHAGPLLLLWAIGVLPFAAINFALLQGALSDRSLSSEPEAYVFWQLLLVVIEVPFATALMTLYLGQATFAHHVSRRRLAADFFRSLPQLLLLQGALRGLMTPLVLTLLGPYVAWPYLSELILLERNPLFAGRSGRISTMRRSRNLHRGAGGELFARWLAAATVGVLMTVSVATGVGVLTTQLTGVTLSDRAAMLYLWPAAAWAVLGYLAVVRFLAYLDLRIRREGWEVELAMRAEAAKLVRLS
;
A
#
# COMPACT_ATOMS: atom_id res chain seq x y z
N MET A 1 -3.10 18.89 12.34
CA MET A 1 -3.82 18.26 11.22
C MET A 1 -5.13 19.02 11.12
N ASN A 2 -5.39 19.71 10.01
CA ASN A 2 -6.54 20.60 9.89
C ASN A 2 -7.71 19.78 9.35
N LEU A 3 -8.74 19.55 10.15
CA LEU A 3 -9.83 18.62 9.82
C LEU A 3 -10.99 19.30 9.07
N ASP A 4 -10.99 20.64 9.02
CA ASP A 4 -12.08 21.48 8.50
C ASP A 4 -12.19 21.50 6.96
N ALA A 5 -11.28 20.83 6.25
CA ALA A 5 -11.20 20.79 4.78
C ALA A 5 -11.33 19.37 4.22
N THR A 6 -12.06 18.48 4.90
CA THR A 6 -12.21 17.10 4.45
C THR A 6 -13.27 16.99 3.34
N HIS A 7 -12.82 16.91 2.09
CA HIS A 7 -13.65 16.70 0.89
C HIS A 7 -14.33 15.32 0.81
N ILE A 8 -14.19 14.46 1.83
CA ILE A 8 -14.68 13.08 1.83
C ILE A 8 -15.73 12.95 2.94
N ALA A 9 -16.99 12.66 2.55
CA ALA A 9 -18.05 12.36 3.50
C ALA A 9 -17.65 11.16 4.38
N ILE A 10 -17.69 11.40 5.70
CA ILE A 10 -17.26 10.46 6.74
C ILE A 10 -18.47 9.63 7.12
N ARG A 11 -18.45 8.38 6.68
CA ARG A 11 -19.37 7.31 7.09
C ARG A 11 -18.56 6.02 7.16
N GLU A 12 -18.99 5.08 7.98
CA GLU A 12 -18.46 3.73 7.94
C GLU A 12 -18.59 3.14 6.53
N ARG A 13 -17.47 2.62 5.99
CA ARG A 13 -17.47 2.01 4.66
C ARG A 13 -17.19 0.52 4.74
N SER A 14 -17.94 -0.24 3.95
CA SER A 14 -17.62 -1.62 3.61
C SER A 14 -16.37 -1.68 2.72
N PHE A 15 -15.73 -2.85 2.68
CA PHE A 15 -14.52 -3.03 1.87
C PHE A 15 -14.74 -2.78 0.38
N SER A 16 -15.91 -3.16 -0.16
CA SER A 16 -16.28 -2.90 -1.56
C SER A 16 -16.44 -1.41 -1.87
N GLU A 17 -17.01 -0.63 -0.96
CA GLU A 17 -17.09 0.83 -1.10
C GLU A 17 -15.70 1.49 -1.04
N ILE A 18 -14.77 0.91 -0.28
CA ILE A 18 -13.37 1.37 -0.26
C ILE A 18 -12.71 1.10 -1.61
N LEU A 19 -12.97 -0.06 -2.24
CA LEU A 19 -12.48 -0.36 -3.59
C LEU A 19 -13.04 0.64 -4.62
N ASP A 20 -14.35 0.89 -4.64
CA ASP A 20 -14.95 1.88 -5.56
C ASP A 20 -14.38 3.29 -5.31
N LEU A 21 -14.26 3.70 -4.05
CA LEU A 21 -13.68 5.00 -3.73
C LEU A 21 -12.21 5.08 -4.18
N ALA A 22 -11.43 4.01 -4.01
CA ALA A 22 -10.03 3.97 -4.42
C ALA A 22 -9.88 4.20 -5.93
N LEU A 23 -10.79 3.67 -6.75
CA LEU A 23 -10.80 3.95 -8.19
C LEU A 23 -11.02 5.44 -8.47
N ARG A 24 -12.02 6.06 -7.83
CA ARG A 24 -12.31 7.49 -8.02
C ARG A 24 -11.15 8.37 -7.57
N VAL A 25 -10.54 8.06 -6.42
CA VAL A 25 -9.35 8.76 -5.91
C VAL A 25 -8.15 8.56 -6.83
N GLY A 26 -7.95 7.33 -7.30
CA GLY A 26 -6.90 6.97 -8.24
C GLY A 26 -7.00 7.77 -9.54
N VAL A 27 -8.19 7.88 -10.13
CA VAL A 27 -8.43 8.67 -11.35
C VAL A 27 -8.24 10.17 -11.08
N ARG A 28 -8.82 10.70 -9.99
CA ARG A 28 -8.70 12.13 -9.65
C ARG A 28 -7.26 12.57 -9.44
N HIS A 29 -6.41 11.69 -8.90
CA HIS A 29 -5.01 11.96 -8.61
C HIS A 29 -4.05 11.18 -9.52
N ALA A 30 -4.50 10.75 -10.71
CA ALA A 30 -3.77 9.81 -11.57
C ALA A 30 -2.35 10.29 -11.90
N GLY A 31 -2.19 11.55 -12.33
CA GLY A 31 -0.87 12.09 -12.71
C GLY A 31 0.16 12.01 -11.58
N PRO A 32 -0.08 12.65 -10.42
CA PRO A 32 0.82 12.57 -9.28
C PRO A 32 1.01 11.14 -8.75
N LEU A 33 -0.04 10.33 -8.71
CA LEU A 33 0.06 8.95 -8.22
C LEU A 33 0.89 8.07 -9.15
N LEU A 34 0.72 8.18 -10.46
CA LEU A 34 1.51 7.43 -11.45
C LEU A 34 2.99 7.82 -11.38
N LEU A 35 3.29 9.12 -11.23
CA LEU A 35 4.67 9.58 -11.08
C LEU A 35 5.31 9.00 -9.81
N LEU A 36 4.62 9.09 -8.68
CA LEU A 36 5.14 8.59 -7.39
C LEU A 36 5.22 7.06 -7.35
N TRP A 37 4.26 6.39 -7.97
CA TRP A 37 4.29 4.95 -8.22
C TRP A 37 5.53 4.59 -9.03
N ALA A 38 5.79 5.26 -10.16
CA ALA A 38 6.95 4.97 -10.99
C ALA A 38 8.27 5.20 -10.23
N ILE A 39 8.39 6.31 -9.50
CA ILE A 39 9.59 6.61 -8.68
C ILE A 39 9.80 5.54 -7.60
N GLY A 40 8.72 5.06 -6.98
CA GLY A 40 8.79 4.04 -5.94
C GLY A 40 9.05 2.64 -6.50
N VAL A 41 8.37 2.25 -7.57
CA VAL A 41 8.31 0.88 -8.09
C VAL A 41 9.44 0.57 -9.05
N LEU A 42 9.81 1.47 -9.98
CA LEU A 42 10.80 1.17 -11.01
C LEU A 42 12.16 0.73 -10.45
N PRO A 43 12.69 1.33 -9.37
CA PRO A 43 13.93 0.86 -8.77
C PRO A 43 13.84 -0.60 -8.29
N PHE A 44 12.74 -0.98 -7.63
CA PHE A 44 12.54 -2.34 -7.14
C PHE A 44 12.26 -3.32 -8.27
N ALA A 45 11.48 -2.92 -9.28
CA ALA A 45 11.29 -3.72 -10.48
C ALA A 45 12.63 -4.01 -11.21
N ALA A 46 13.52 -3.02 -11.29
CA ALA A 46 14.85 -3.19 -11.87
C ALA A 46 15.74 -4.11 -11.01
N ILE A 47 15.69 -3.99 -9.69
CA ILE A 47 16.42 -4.88 -8.76
C ILE A 47 15.91 -6.33 -8.92
N ASN A 48 14.59 -6.54 -8.90
CA ASN A 48 13.99 -7.86 -9.09
C ASN A 48 14.37 -8.48 -10.43
N PHE A 49 14.32 -7.68 -11.50
CA PHE A 49 14.78 -8.11 -12.82
C PHE A 49 16.25 -8.53 -12.77
N ALA A 50 17.13 -7.71 -12.19
CA ALA A 50 18.56 -8.01 -12.11
C ALA A 50 18.88 -9.27 -11.28
N LEU A 51 18.14 -9.49 -10.19
CA LEU A 51 18.30 -10.65 -9.31
C LEU A 51 17.74 -11.94 -9.93
N LEU A 52 16.61 -11.87 -10.63
CA LEU A 52 15.89 -13.05 -11.09
C LEU A 52 16.13 -13.40 -12.56
N GLN A 53 16.70 -12.50 -13.38
CA GLN A 53 17.02 -12.79 -14.78
C GLN A 53 17.96 -14.00 -14.93
N GLY A 54 18.88 -14.21 -13.96
CA GLY A 54 19.81 -15.33 -13.97
C GLY A 54 19.15 -16.67 -13.63
N ALA A 55 18.06 -16.65 -12.87
CA ALA A 55 17.26 -17.84 -12.57
C ALA A 55 16.45 -18.33 -13.79
N LEU A 56 16.23 -17.45 -14.77
CA LEU A 56 15.49 -17.71 -16.01
C LEU A 56 16.41 -18.16 -17.16
N SER A 57 17.21 -19.21 -16.93
CA SER A 57 17.77 -19.94 -18.07
C SER A 57 16.64 -20.71 -18.78
N ASP A 58 16.69 -20.83 -20.11
CA ASP A 58 15.58 -21.42 -20.87
C ASP A 58 15.24 -22.87 -20.43
N ARG A 59 16.22 -23.62 -19.89
CA ARG A 59 15.98 -24.94 -19.27
C ARG A 59 15.23 -24.83 -17.93
N SER A 60 15.60 -23.89 -17.07
CA SER A 60 15.03 -23.67 -15.74
C SER A 60 13.55 -23.28 -15.79
N LEU A 61 13.15 -22.47 -16.78
CA LEU A 61 11.77 -21.99 -16.92
C LEU A 61 10.78 -23.13 -17.26
N SER A 62 11.25 -24.13 -18.00
CA SER A 62 10.47 -25.33 -18.33
C SER A 62 10.41 -26.36 -17.19
N SER A 63 11.43 -26.38 -16.31
CA SER A 63 11.54 -27.38 -15.25
C SER A 63 10.97 -26.91 -13.90
N GLU A 64 11.14 -25.63 -13.54
CA GLU A 64 10.78 -25.11 -12.21
C GLU A 64 10.18 -23.68 -12.24
N PRO A 65 9.02 -23.47 -12.91
CA PRO A 65 8.37 -22.15 -12.95
C PRO A 65 7.94 -21.66 -11.55
N GLU A 66 7.63 -22.60 -10.65
CA GLU A 66 7.16 -22.30 -9.28
C GLU A 66 8.21 -21.59 -8.44
N ALA A 67 9.48 -21.96 -8.58
CA ALA A 67 10.58 -21.35 -7.83
C ALA A 67 10.74 -19.87 -8.19
N TYR A 68 10.67 -19.54 -9.49
CA TYR A 68 10.71 -18.16 -9.95
C TYR A 68 9.55 -17.34 -9.37
N VAL A 69 8.31 -17.85 -9.48
CA VAL A 69 7.12 -17.18 -8.97
C VAL A 69 7.22 -16.96 -7.45
N PHE A 70 7.71 -17.96 -6.72
CA PHE A 70 7.94 -17.85 -5.29
C PHE A 70 8.93 -16.74 -4.93
N TRP A 71 10.10 -16.70 -5.57
CA TRP A 71 11.10 -15.67 -5.31
C TRP A 71 10.62 -14.28 -5.73
N GLN A 72 9.94 -14.16 -6.86
CA GLN A 72 9.33 -12.91 -7.31
C GLN A 72 8.28 -12.41 -6.32
N LEU A 73 7.42 -13.30 -5.82
CA LEU A 73 6.41 -12.95 -4.82
C LEU A 73 7.09 -12.53 -3.50
N LEU A 74 8.11 -13.25 -3.06
CA LEU A 74 8.84 -12.96 -1.83
C LEU A 74 9.47 -11.55 -1.87
N LEU A 75 10.15 -11.21 -2.96
CA LEU A 75 10.77 -9.89 -3.15
C LEU A 75 9.70 -8.79 -3.14
N VAL A 76 8.63 -8.95 -3.92
CA VAL A 76 7.51 -7.99 -3.97
C VAL A 76 6.91 -7.78 -2.59
N VAL A 77 6.65 -8.85 -1.84
CA VAL A 77 6.11 -8.80 -0.48
C VAL A 77 7.04 -8.03 0.48
N ILE A 78 8.35 -8.05 0.29
CA ILE A 78 9.28 -7.28 1.11
C ILE A 78 9.32 -5.80 0.67
N GLU A 79 9.24 -5.54 -0.63
CA GLU A 79 9.47 -4.23 -1.25
C GLU A 79 8.23 -3.32 -1.29
N VAL A 80 7.02 -3.90 -1.40
CA VAL A 80 5.74 -3.17 -1.50
C VAL A 80 5.63 -2.00 -0.53
N PRO A 81 5.97 -2.13 0.76
CA PRO A 81 5.80 -1.01 1.67
C PRO A 81 6.73 0.17 1.43
N PHE A 82 7.91 -0.09 0.86
CA PHE A 82 8.85 0.95 0.43
C PHE A 82 8.40 1.58 -0.88
N ALA A 83 8.03 0.74 -1.85
CA ALA A 83 7.57 1.17 -3.17
C ALA A 83 6.32 2.08 -3.08
N THR A 84 5.42 1.78 -2.14
CA THR A 84 4.14 2.52 -1.98
C THR A 84 4.21 3.69 -0.99
N ALA A 85 5.32 3.87 -0.27
CA ALA A 85 5.45 4.88 0.78
C ALA A 85 5.22 6.31 0.27
N LEU A 86 5.75 6.65 -0.91
CA LEU A 86 5.58 7.97 -1.51
C LEU A 86 4.12 8.25 -1.87
N MET A 87 3.39 7.25 -2.36
CA MET A 87 1.95 7.36 -2.65
C MET A 87 1.16 7.62 -1.38
N THR A 88 1.45 6.89 -0.30
CA THR A 88 0.79 7.06 1.00
C THR A 88 1.04 8.46 1.59
N LEU A 89 2.28 8.98 1.50
CA LEU A 89 2.59 10.34 1.95
C LEU A 89 1.88 11.41 1.14
N TYR A 90 1.83 11.25 -0.19
CA TYR A 90 1.11 12.16 -1.07
C TYR A 90 -0.39 12.17 -0.75
N LEU A 91 -1.02 11.00 -0.62
CA LEU A 91 -2.44 10.89 -0.29
C LEU A 91 -2.73 11.50 1.08
N GLY A 92 -1.84 11.31 2.06
CA GLY A 92 -1.93 11.98 3.36
C GLY A 92 -1.93 13.50 3.24
N GLN A 93 -1.02 14.08 2.45
CA GLN A 93 -1.01 15.53 2.22
C GLN A 93 -2.21 16.00 1.41
N ALA A 94 -2.60 15.29 0.35
CA ALA A 94 -3.75 15.65 -0.49
C ALA A 94 -5.08 15.60 0.27
N THR A 95 -5.19 14.72 1.28
CA THR A 95 -6.40 14.58 2.09
C THR A 95 -6.46 15.58 3.25
N PHE A 96 -5.32 15.93 3.87
CA PHE A 96 -5.30 16.70 5.12
C PHE A 96 -4.60 18.06 5.07
N ALA A 97 -3.93 18.41 3.96
CA ALA A 97 -3.23 19.67 3.83
C ALA A 97 -3.85 20.52 2.71
N HIS A 98 -3.87 21.84 2.93
CA HIS A 98 -4.36 22.79 1.91
C HIS A 98 -3.52 22.80 0.63
N HIS A 99 -2.22 22.45 0.71
CA HIS A 99 -1.31 22.41 -0.42
C HIS A 99 -0.33 21.24 -0.31
N VAL A 100 -0.15 20.50 -1.41
CA VAL A 100 0.85 19.44 -1.53
C VAL A 100 2.22 20.06 -1.81
N SER A 101 3.21 19.79 -0.95
CA SER A 101 4.56 20.36 -1.09
C SER A 101 5.59 19.25 -1.36
N ARG A 102 6.17 19.25 -2.57
CA ARG A 102 7.14 18.22 -3.02
C ARG A 102 8.35 18.11 -2.10
N ARG A 103 8.88 19.26 -1.66
CA ARG A 103 10.04 19.34 -0.75
C ARG A 103 9.74 18.73 0.62
N ARG A 104 8.53 18.94 1.12
CA ARG A 104 8.06 18.36 2.38
C ARG A 104 7.85 16.86 2.23
N LEU A 105 7.23 16.41 1.13
CA LEU A 105 7.05 14.98 0.84
C LEU A 105 8.39 14.23 0.84
N ALA A 106 9.40 14.75 0.14
CA ALA A 106 10.74 14.16 0.15
C ALA A 106 11.38 14.16 1.54
N ALA A 107 11.35 15.29 2.25
CA ALA A 107 11.89 15.39 3.61
C ALA A 107 11.19 14.42 4.58
N ASP A 108 9.87 14.27 4.46
CA ASP A 108 9.07 13.36 5.27
C ASP A 108 9.43 11.90 4.98
N PHE A 109 9.58 11.54 3.70
CA PHE A 109 10.03 10.22 3.28
C PHE A 109 11.40 9.88 3.88
N PHE A 110 12.42 10.73 3.69
CA PHE A 110 13.76 10.46 4.20
C PHE A 110 13.83 10.43 5.73
N ARG A 111 13.01 11.21 6.43
CA ARG A 111 12.90 11.15 7.90
C ARG A 111 12.28 9.84 8.39
N SER A 112 11.33 9.29 7.63
CA SER A 112 10.67 8.02 7.96
C SER A 112 11.44 6.78 7.48
N LEU A 113 12.40 6.95 6.57
CA LEU A 113 13.12 5.86 5.92
C LEU A 113 13.87 4.95 6.91
N PRO A 114 14.62 5.44 7.92
CA PRO A 114 15.29 4.57 8.89
C PRO A 114 14.29 3.71 9.67
N GLN A 115 13.15 4.29 10.02
CA GLN A 115 12.10 3.59 10.74
C GLN A 115 11.40 2.54 9.87
N LEU A 116 11.16 2.84 8.58
CA LEU A 116 10.65 1.86 7.63
C LEU A 116 11.64 0.72 7.40
N LEU A 117 12.93 1.02 7.22
CA LEU A 117 13.96 0.01 7.02
C LEU A 117 14.09 -0.92 8.23
N LEU A 118 14.06 -0.40 9.45
CA LEU A 118 14.14 -1.22 10.65
C LEU A 118 12.86 -2.03 10.90
N LEU A 119 11.70 -1.40 10.90
CA LEU A 119 10.45 -2.06 11.28
C LEU A 119 9.82 -2.89 10.14
N GLN A 120 10.11 -2.56 8.89
CA GLN A 120 9.53 -3.28 7.75
C GLN A 120 10.59 -4.05 7.00
N GLY A 121 11.76 -3.45 6.74
CA GLY A 121 12.86 -4.14 6.08
C GLY A 121 13.42 -5.27 6.94
N ALA A 122 13.92 -4.96 8.15
CA ALA A 122 14.55 -5.98 8.99
C ALA A 122 13.53 -6.94 9.62
N LEU A 123 12.44 -6.43 10.20
CA LEU A 123 11.44 -7.31 10.84
C LEU A 123 10.73 -8.19 9.81
N ARG A 124 10.26 -7.64 8.67
CA ARG A 124 9.63 -8.50 7.65
C ARG A 124 10.68 -9.31 6.92
N GLY A 125 11.80 -8.74 6.50
CA GLY A 125 12.87 -9.50 5.85
C GLY A 125 13.37 -10.71 6.66
N LEU A 126 13.37 -10.62 8.00
CA LEU A 126 13.73 -11.73 8.88
C LEU A 126 12.59 -12.73 9.10
N MET A 127 11.34 -12.26 9.18
CA MET A 127 10.17 -13.11 9.45
C MET A 127 9.52 -13.70 8.20
N THR A 128 9.64 -13.07 7.04
CA THR A 128 9.00 -13.46 5.78
C THR A 128 9.62 -14.69 5.07
N PRO A 129 10.92 -15.05 5.17
CA PRO A 129 11.50 -16.13 4.35
C PRO A 129 11.03 -17.53 4.76
N LEU A 130 10.45 -17.70 5.94
CA LEU A 130 9.82 -18.96 6.32
C LEU A 130 8.36 -18.94 5.82
N VAL A 131 7.99 -19.91 4.97
CA VAL A 131 6.65 -20.02 4.35
C VAL A 131 5.52 -19.93 5.38
N LEU A 132 5.74 -20.48 6.57
CA LEU A 132 4.78 -20.45 7.69
C LEU A 132 4.53 -19.03 8.23
N THR A 133 5.51 -18.13 8.15
CA THR A 133 5.45 -16.77 8.66
C THR A 133 5.32 -15.71 7.57
N LEU A 134 5.27 -16.09 6.29
CA LEU A 134 5.03 -15.19 5.15
C LEU A 134 3.81 -14.27 5.39
N LEU A 135 2.75 -14.83 5.98
CA LEU A 135 1.48 -14.13 6.22
C LEU A 135 1.41 -13.45 7.58
N GLY A 136 2.23 -13.87 8.55
CA GLY A 136 2.16 -13.44 9.95
C GLY A 136 2.27 -11.93 10.13
N PRO A 137 3.32 -11.26 9.60
CA PRO A 137 3.48 -9.81 9.72
C PRO A 137 2.39 -9.00 9.01
N TYR A 138 1.79 -9.56 7.96
CA TYR A 138 0.71 -8.92 7.20
C TYR A 138 -0.62 -8.95 7.92
N VAL A 139 -0.91 -10.04 8.62
CA VAL A 139 -2.12 -10.16 9.46
C VAL A 139 -1.95 -9.43 10.79
N ALA A 140 -0.78 -9.52 11.41
CA ALA A 140 -0.52 -8.91 12.71
C ALA A 140 -0.39 -7.38 12.64
N TRP A 141 0.21 -6.84 11.57
CA TRP A 141 0.49 -5.41 11.43
C TRP A 141 0.25 -4.91 9.98
N PRO A 142 -1.01 -4.96 9.49
CA PRO A 142 -1.34 -4.62 8.10
C PRO A 142 -1.05 -3.15 7.75
N TYR A 143 -1.33 -2.22 8.68
CA TYR A 143 -1.24 -0.77 8.42
C TYR A 143 -0.03 -0.09 9.07
N LEU A 144 1.05 -0.85 9.35
CA LEU A 144 2.23 -0.31 10.00
C LEU A 144 2.92 0.79 9.16
N SER A 145 2.88 0.67 7.83
CA SER A 145 3.50 1.65 6.92
C SER A 145 2.78 2.99 6.98
N GLU A 146 1.45 2.96 6.89
CA GLU A 146 0.60 4.14 7.01
C GLU A 146 0.82 4.81 8.37
N LEU A 147 0.87 4.02 9.45
CA LEU A 147 1.08 4.55 10.79
C LEU A 147 2.45 5.25 10.94
N ILE A 148 3.53 4.65 10.41
CA ILE A 148 4.87 5.25 10.44
C ILE A 148 4.90 6.55 9.63
N LEU A 149 4.36 6.51 8.41
CA LEU A 149 4.42 7.63 7.46
C LEU A 149 3.55 8.81 7.90
N LEU A 150 2.35 8.53 8.42
CA LEU A 150 1.34 9.55 8.70
C LEU A 150 1.36 10.02 10.17
N GLU A 151 1.53 9.12 11.14
CA GLU A 151 1.53 9.52 12.56
C GLU A 151 2.91 9.94 13.08
N ARG A 152 4.00 9.46 12.45
CA ARG A 152 5.39 9.81 12.81
C ARG A 152 5.69 9.62 14.29
N ASN A 153 5.22 8.50 14.84
CA ASN A 153 5.48 8.14 16.23
C ASN A 153 6.95 7.73 16.42
N PRO A 154 7.55 8.01 17.58
CA PRO A 154 8.91 7.58 17.85
C PRO A 154 9.00 6.05 17.89
N LEU A 155 10.19 5.52 17.56
CA LEU A 155 10.49 4.08 17.64
C LEU A 155 10.41 3.57 19.08
N PHE A 156 11.00 4.32 20.01
CA PHE A 156 11.03 4.02 21.43
C PHE A 156 10.28 5.08 22.22
N ALA A 157 9.60 4.69 23.30
CA ALA A 157 8.98 5.63 24.22
C ALA A 157 10.10 6.41 24.92
N GLY A 158 10.43 7.59 24.39
CA GLY A 158 11.41 8.48 25.00
C GLY A 158 10.85 9.19 26.24
N ARG A 159 11.66 10.08 26.83
CA ARG A 159 11.32 10.91 28.00
C ARG A 159 10.11 11.85 27.81
N SER A 160 9.54 11.95 26.61
CA SER A 160 8.47 12.89 26.25
C SER A 160 7.05 12.33 26.44
N GLY A 161 6.87 11.15 27.04
CA GLY A 161 5.54 10.56 27.27
C GLY A 161 4.79 10.15 25.99
N ARG A 162 5.43 10.24 24.81
CA ARG A 162 4.83 9.84 23.53
C ARG A 162 4.83 8.31 23.40
N ILE A 163 3.70 7.76 22.98
CA ILE A 163 3.51 6.33 22.76
C ILE A 163 4.40 5.86 21.60
N SER A 164 5.09 4.73 21.77
CA SER A 164 5.92 4.14 20.72
C SER A 164 5.08 3.59 19.56
N THR A 165 5.67 3.55 18.37
CA THR A 165 5.02 3.06 17.13
C THR A 165 4.44 1.65 17.29
N MET A 166 5.18 0.73 17.92
CA MET A 166 4.71 -0.64 18.12
C MET A 166 3.55 -0.73 19.12
N ARG A 167 3.60 0.04 20.22
CA ARG A 167 2.53 0.07 21.22
C ARG A 167 1.26 0.69 20.64
N ARG A 168 1.42 1.76 19.85
CA ARG A 168 0.34 2.41 19.11
C ARG A 168 -0.29 1.47 18.09
N SER A 169 0.51 0.78 17.28
CA SER A 169 0.02 -0.22 16.34
C SER A 169 -0.77 -1.32 17.05
N ARG A 170 -0.23 -1.89 18.15
CA ARG A 170 -0.93 -2.93 18.91
C ARG A 170 -2.26 -2.45 19.50
N ASN A 171 -2.33 -1.20 19.94
CA ASN A 171 -3.57 -0.61 20.46
C ASN A 171 -4.60 -0.39 19.34
N LEU A 172 -4.18 0.08 18.17
CA LEU A 172 -5.08 0.31 17.03
C LEU A 172 -5.71 -0.99 16.51
N HIS A 173 -4.96 -2.09 16.52
CA HIS A 173 -5.44 -3.39 16.02
C HIS A 173 -6.06 -4.28 17.13
N ARG A 174 -6.15 -3.81 18.39
CA ARG A 174 -6.65 -4.61 19.51
C ARG A 174 -8.14 -4.93 19.35
N GLY A 175 -8.47 -6.22 19.29
CA GLY A 175 -9.87 -6.69 19.14
C GLY A 175 -10.45 -6.48 17.73
N ALA A 176 -9.62 -6.24 16.71
CA ALA A 176 -10.04 -6.14 15.31
C ALA A 176 -9.49 -7.29 14.43
N GLY A 177 -8.83 -8.30 15.03
CA GLY A 177 -8.04 -9.29 14.29
C GLY A 177 -8.82 -10.03 13.20
N GLY A 178 -10.05 -10.46 13.49
CA GLY A 178 -10.89 -11.16 12.51
C GLY A 178 -11.30 -10.28 11.33
N GLU A 179 -11.70 -9.03 11.59
CA GLU A 179 -12.05 -8.08 10.53
C GLU A 179 -10.84 -7.73 9.66
N LEU A 180 -9.69 -7.46 10.29
CA LEU A 180 -8.44 -7.17 9.59
C LEU A 180 -7.97 -8.34 8.74
N PHE A 181 -8.10 -9.56 9.25
CA PHE A 181 -7.81 -10.78 8.51
C PHE A 181 -8.75 -10.95 7.31
N ALA A 182 -10.04 -10.73 7.48
CA ALA A 182 -11.01 -10.78 6.38
C ALA A 182 -10.72 -9.72 5.31
N ARG A 183 -10.39 -8.48 5.71
CA ARG A 183 -9.98 -7.40 4.80
C ARG A 183 -8.68 -7.76 4.06
N TRP A 184 -7.70 -8.33 4.75
CA TRP A 184 -6.45 -8.79 4.15
C TRP A 184 -6.71 -9.89 3.12
N LEU A 185 -7.50 -10.90 3.47
CA LEU A 185 -7.85 -12.00 2.56
C LEU A 185 -8.60 -11.48 1.34
N ALA A 186 -9.57 -10.58 1.52
CA ALA A 186 -10.29 -9.96 0.42
C ALA A 186 -9.36 -9.15 -0.49
N ALA A 187 -8.45 -8.36 0.07
CA ALA A 187 -7.46 -7.60 -0.69
C ALA A 187 -6.50 -8.52 -1.48
N ALA A 188 -6.05 -9.63 -0.87
CA ALA A 188 -5.20 -10.62 -1.53
C ALA A 188 -5.91 -11.29 -2.70
N THR A 189 -7.15 -11.76 -2.49
CA THR A 189 -7.97 -12.39 -3.54
C THR A 189 -8.22 -11.42 -4.70
N VAL A 190 -8.65 -10.19 -4.39
CA VAL A 190 -8.87 -9.16 -5.42
C VAL A 190 -7.56 -8.84 -6.16
N GLY A 191 -6.44 -8.73 -5.44
CA GLY A 191 -5.13 -8.46 -6.03
C GLY A 191 -4.68 -9.56 -7.01
N VAL A 192 -4.85 -10.83 -6.64
CA VAL A 192 -4.52 -11.97 -7.51
C VAL A 192 -5.41 -11.97 -8.75
N LEU A 193 -6.73 -11.85 -8.58
CA LEU A 193 -7.68 -11.84 -9.70
C LEU A 193 -7.41 -10.67 -10.67
N MET A 194 -7.17 -9.47 -10.14
CA MET A 194 -6.81 -8.31 -10.95
C MET A 194 -5.48 -8.51 -11.67
N THR A 195 -4.47 -9.08 -11.02
CA THR A 195 -3.15 -9.31 -11.64
C THR A 195 -3.27 -10.28 -12.82
N VAL A 196 -3.98 -11.40 -12.63
CA VAL A 196 -4.25 -12.38 -13.68
C VAL A 196 -5.06 -11.74 -14.82
N SER A 197 -6.11 -11.00 -14.49
CA SER A 197 -6.95 -10.33 -15.48
C SER A 197 -6.18 -9.30 -16.30
N VAL A 198 -5.32 -8.50 -15.67
CA VAL A 198 -4.52 -7.48 -16.35
C VAL A 198 -3.44 -8.13 -17.22
N ALA A 199 -2.69 -9.10 -16.68
CA ALA A 199 -1.63 -9.78 -17.41
C ALA A 199 -2.19 -10.51 -18.64
N THR A 200 -3.24 -11.32 -18.47
CA THR A 200 -3.87 -12.05 -19.58
C THR A 200 -4.51 -11.10 -20.59
N GLY A 201 -5.22 -10.06 -20.14
CA GLY A 201 -5.83 -9.06 -21.01
C GLY A 201 -4.80 -8.33 -21.87
N VAL A 202 -3.69 -7.90 -21.29
CA VAL A 202 -2.58 -7.27 -22.02
C VAL A 202 -1.94 -8.27 -22.98
N GLY A 203 -1.68 -9.51 -22.56
CA GLY A 203 -1.09 -10.54 -23.44
C GLY A 203 -1.96 -10.90 -24.65
N VAL A 204 -3.29 -10.98 -24.46
CA VAL A 204 -4.23 -11.17 -25.57
C VAL A 204 -4.23 -9.96 -26.48
N LEU A 205 -4.29 -8.76 -25.91
CA LEU A 205 -4.32 -7.52 -26.69
C LEU A 205 -3.05 -7.34 -27.53
N THR A 206 -1.86 -7.60 -26.97
CA THR A 206 -0.60 -7.53 -27.71
C THR A 206 -0.59 -8.53 -28.85
N THR A 207 -1.02 -9.78 -28.61
CA THR A 207 -1.10 -10.82 -29.64
C THR A 207 -2.04 -10.40 -30.78
N GLN A 208 -3.22 -9.84 -30.46
CA GLN A 208 -4.18 -9.39 -31.47
C GLN A 208 -3.71 -8.17 -32.26
N LEU A 209 -3.02 -7.21 -31.62
CA LEU A 209 -2.55 -6.00 -32.28
C LEU A 209 -1.28 -6.21 -33.12
N THR A 210 -0.38 -7.10 -32.69
CA THR A 210 0.93 -7.29 -33.31
C THR A 210 1.04 -8.56 -34.13
N GLY A 211 0.12 -9.52 -33.95
CA GLY A 211 0.22 -10.86 -34.51
C GLY A 211 1.32 -11.74 -33.89
N VAL A 212 2.08 -11.22 -32.91
CA VAL A 212 3.18 -11.94 -32.27
C VAL A 212 2.78 -12.37 -30.87
N THR A 213 2.84 -13.68 -30.60
CA THR A 213 2.66 -14.22 -29.25
C THR A 213 3.90 -13.90 -28.42
N LEU A 214 3.70 -13.31 -27.24
CA LEU A 214 4.79 -13.13 -26.27
C LEU A 214 5.37 -14.49 -25.88
N SER A 215 6.69 -14.60 -25.87
CA SER A 215 7.33 -15.80 -25.35
C SER A 215 7.06 -15.94 -23.85
N ASP A 216 6.98 -17.18 -23.36
CA ASP A 216 6.75 -17.46 -21.93
C ASP A 216 7.76 -16.74 -21.04
N ARG A 217 9.01 -16.66 -21.50
CA ARG A 217 10.08 -15.91 -20.83
C ARG A 217 9.78 -14.41 -20.76
N ALA A 218 9.36 -13.79 -21.85
CA ALA A 218 9.02 -12.36 -21.85
C ALA A 218 7.77 -12.08 -21.01
N ALA A 219 6.78 -12.97 -21.04
CA ALA A 219 5.61 -12.87 -20.19
C ALA A 219 6.00 -12.94 -18.71
N MET A 220 6.80 -13.94 -18.32
CA MET A 220 7.23 -14.15 -16.95
C MET A 220 8.11 -13.01 -16.40
N LEU A 221 8.99 -12.45 -17.25
CA LEU A 221 9.97 -11.45 -16.83
C LEU A 221 9.44 -10.01 -16.86
N TYR A 222 8.51 -9.70 -17.76
CA TYR A 222 8.03 -8.34 -17.96
C TYR A 222 6.53 -8.21 -17.67
N LEU A 223 5.69 -9.03 -18.30
CA LEU A 223 4.24 -8.87 -18.25
C LEU A 223 3.67 -9.12 -16.86
N TRP A 224 4.01 -10.27 -16.27
CA TRP A 224 3.51 -10.66 -14.95
C TRP A 224 3.97 -9.70 -13.83
N PRO A 225 5.27 -9.34 -13.72
CA PRO A 225 5.71 -8.36 -12.75
C PRO A 225 5.10 -6.97 -12.98
N ALA A 226 5.00 -6.51 -14.22
CA ALA A 226 4.41 -5.20 -14.52
C ALA A 226 2.92 -5.14 -14.11
N ALA A 227 2.15 -6.20 -14.42
CA ALA A 227 0.76 -6.31 -14.01
C ALA A 227 0.62 -6.32 -12.48
N ALA A 228 1.45 -7.11 -11.78
CA ALA A 228 1.45 -7.17 -10.32
C ALA A 228 1.74 -5.80 -9.70
N TRP A 229 2.79 -5.11 -10.18
CA TRP A 229 3.14 -3.78 -9.68
C TRP A 229 2.07 -2.72 -9.96
N ALA A 230 1.40 -2.78 -11.12
CA ALA A 230 0.29 -1.89 -11.44
C ALA A 230 -0.88 -2.10 -10.47
N VAL A 231 -1.27 -3.35 -10.22
CA VAL A 231 -2.33 -3.71 -9.26
C VAL A 231 -1.95 -3.31 -7.83
N LEU A 232 -0.70 -3.49 -7.43
CA LEU A 232 -0.20 -3.05 -6.12
C LEU A 232 -0.23 -1.53 -5.95
N GLY A 233 -0.02 -0.77 -7.03
CA GLY A 233 -0.21 0.68 -7.03
C GLY A 233 -1.66 1.06 -6.70
N TYR A 234 -2.63 0.38 -7.31
CA TYR A 234 -4.04 0.56 -6.98
C TYR A 234 -4.36 0.14 -5.53
N LEU A 235 -3.90 -1.04 -5.10
CA LEU A 235 -4.10 -1.53 -3.74
C LEU A 235 -3.44 -0.65 -2.68
N ALA A 236 -2.40 0.11 -3.02
CA ALA A 236 -1.82 1.12 -2.12
C ALA A 236 -2.84 2.21 -1.76
N VAL A 237 -3.63 2.66 -2.73
CA VAL A 237 -4.72 3.63 -2.51
C VAL A 237 -5.82 3.02 -1.64
N VAL A 238 -6.22 1.78 -1.94
CA VAL A 238 -7.18 1.01 -1.14
C VAL A 238 -6.70 0.90 0.31
N ARG A 239 -5.43 0.55 0.52
CA ARG A 239 -4.82 0.38 1.83
C ARG A 239 -4.79 1.70 2.62
N PHE A 240 -4.45 2.81 1.97
CA PHE A 240 -4.50 4.14 2.57
C PHE A 240 -5.93 4.50 3.04
N LEU A 241 -6.94 4.28 2.19
CA LEU A 241 -8.33 4.57 2.54
C LEU A 241 -8.86 3.64 3.64
N ALA A 242 -8.50 2.36 3.61
CA ALA A 242 -8.86 1.40 4.65
C ALA A 242 -8.22 1.74 6.00
N TYR A 243 -6.99 2.27 5.99
CA TYR A 243 -6.36 2.81 7.19
C TYR A 243 -7.11 4.02 7.76
N LEU A 244 -7.54 4.95 6.90
CA LEU A 244 -8.34 6.09 7.34
C LEU A 244 -9.68 5.65 7.93
N ASP A 245 -10.38 4.71 7.28
CA ASP A 245 -11.64 4.13 7.77
C ASP A 245 -11.44 3.49 9.16
N LEU A 246 -10.39 2.68 9.33
CA LEU A 246 -10.06 2.07 10.62
C LEU A 246 -9.84 3.13 11.72
N ARG A 247 -9.11 4.19 11.38
CA ARG A 247 -8.82 5.27 12.31
C ARG A 247 -10.07 6.04 12.71
N ILE A 248 -10.94 6.34 11.74
CA ILE A 248 -12.22 7.02 11.98
C ILE A 248 -13.09 6.21 12.96
N ARG A 249 -13.22 4.90 12.73
CA ARG A 249 -13.98 3.98 13.60
C ARG A 249 -13.42 3.88 15.02
N ARG A 250 -12.10 3.81 15.17
CA ARG A 250 -11.44 3.48 16.45
C ARG A 250 -11.09 4.69 17.30
N GLU A 251 -10.84 5.83 16.68
CA GLU A 251 -10.44 7.06 17.40
C GLU A 251 -11.60 8.01 17.64
N GLY A 252 -12.83 7.64 17.24
CA GLY A 252 -14.02 8.44 17.49
C GLY A 252 -13.98 9.79 16.76
N TRP A 253 -13.22 9.90 15.67
CA TRP A 253 -13.17 11.12 14.86
C TRP A 253 -14.54 11.53 14.36
N GLU A 254 -15.45 10.58 14.17
CA GLU A 254 -16.84 10.88 13.80
C GLU A 254 -17.52 11.78 14.84
N VAL A 255 -17.27 11.57 16.13
CA VAL A 255 -17.85 12.37 17.22
C VAL A 255 -17.21 13.75 17.26
N GLU A 256 -15.87 13.81 17.18
CA GLU A 256 -15.14 15.08 17.18
C GLU A 256 -15.52 15.95 15.97
N LEU A 257 -15.72 15.33 14.81
CA LEU A 257 -16.07 16.03 13.57
C LEU A 257 -17.55 16.37 13.51
N ALA A 258 -18.45 15.52 14.01
CA ALA A 258 -19.87 15.86 14.15
C ALA A 258 -20.05 17.05 15.10
N MET A 259 -19.36 17.06 16.25
CA MET A 259 -19.39 18.19 17.18
C MET A 259 -18.85 19.48 16.57
N ARG A 260 -17.78 19.41 15.78
CA ARG A 260 -17.23 20.58 15.07
C ARG A 260 -18.11 21.06 13.93
N ALA A 261 -18.74 20.16 13.18
CA ALA A 261 -19.69 20.51 12.13
C ALA A 261 -20.92 21.23 12.71
N GLU A 262 -21.42 20.77 13.87
CA GLU A 262 -22.49 21.46 14.59
C GLU A 262 -22.03 22.81 15.16
N ALA A 263 -20.82 22.89 15.72
CA ALA A 263 -20.25 24.17 16.15
C ALA A 263 -20.14 25.18 15.00
N ALA A 264 -19.75 24.74 13.80
CA ALA A 264 -19.68 25.59 12.61
C ALA A 264 -21.06 26.05 12.11
N LYS A 265 -22.11 25.24 12.28
CA LYS A 265 -23.50 25.66 11.99
C LYS A 265 -23.99 26.72 12.98
N LEU A 266 -23.68 26.55 14.27
CA LEU A 266 -24.05 27.52 15.30
C LEU A 266 -23.40 28.89 15.07
N VAL A 267 -22.12 28.92 14.67
CA VAL A 267 -21.41 30.17 14.32
C VAL A 267 -22.00 30.87 13.08
N ARG A 268 -22.64 30.13 12.16
CA ARG A 268 -23.33 30.72 11.00
C ARG A 268 -24.73 31.25 11.32
N LEU A 269 -25.31 30.85 12.45
CA LEU A 269 -26.65 31.23 12.89
C LEU A 269 -26.64 32.38 13.92
N SER A 270 -25.47 32.67 14.52
CA SER A 270 -25.20 33.84 15.37
C SER A 270 -24.68 35.02 14.57
#